data_AF-A0A8B7W3Q5-F1
#
_entry.id   AF-A0A8B7W3Q5-F1
#
_cell.length_a   1.000
_cell.length_b   1.000
_cell.length_c   1.000
_cell.angle_alpha   90.00
_cell.angle_beta   90.00
_cell.angle_gamma   90.00
#
_symmetry.space_group_name_H-M   'P 1'
#
loop_
_entity.id
_entity.type
_entity.pdbx_description
1 polymer ?
#
loop_
_entity_poly.entity_id
_entity_poly.type
_entity_poly.pdbx_seq_one_letter_code
_entity_poly.pdbx_strand_id
1 'polypeptide(L)'
;MWPLDPSRKEVLRFAVICRVLTLMLQALFNAIIPDHHAEAFSPPRLTLSGSVDQLVEGLLGGLSRWDAEHFLFIAEHGYLYEHNFAFFPGFPLALRYYAYTQFCLPGSAHSIPEPLMQLALDKGYRITDGNLPPWCSWDLPLIYSYIQDVYWNVGFLRYYEFRQVPNFLLAAPVAILVSWATWTYMTTHPWLCLTLGLLRIKDSKTVEKPPQGFLSPQVFVYLVHAAVLLLFGGLCMHVQVLTRFLGSSTPVVYWFPAHLLQDQEPLLRSLEMVSWKPGAEDFPPGQKVPRNSIMGLLYNWKTCSPVTRYILGYFLTYWLLGLLLHCNFLPWT
;
A
#
# COMPACT_ATOMS: atom_id res chain seq x y z
N MET A 1 8.86 -9.56 28.53
CA MET A 1 8.00 -10.75 28.77
C MET A 1 7.24 -11.03 27.48
N TRP A 2 7.83 -11.81 26.56
CA TRP A 2 7.22 -12.21 25.29
C TRP A 2 6.15 -13.27 25.60
N PRO A 3 4.89 -13.17 25.13
CA PRO A 3 3.91 -14.17 25.49
C PRO A 3 4.18 -15.47 24.71
N LEU A 4 4.15 -16.57 25.47
CA LEU A 4 4.31 -17.98 25.13
C LEU A 4 3.16 -18.51 24.25
N ASP A 5 2.83 -17.82 23.16
CA ASP A 5 1.83 -18.29 22.20
C ASP A 5 2.54 -18.91 20.98
N PRO A 6 2.48 -20.25 20.80
CA PRO A 6 3.14 -20.92 19.68
C PRO A 6 2.67 -20.40 18.32
N SER A 7 1.43 -19.89 18.21
CA SER A 7 0.90 -19.32 16.97
C SER A 7 1.65 -18.03 16.56
N ARG A 8 1.93 -17.13 17.52
CA ARG A 8 2.64 -15.87 17.27
C ARG A 8 4.08 -16.09 16.82
N LYS A 9 4.75 -17.10 17.39
CA LYS A 9 6.11 -17.46 16.99
C LYS A 9 6.17 -17.93 15.54
N GLU A 10 5.20 -18.71 15.10
CA GLU A 10 5.13 -19.19 13.72
C GLU A 10 4.78 -18.06 12.74
N VAL A 11 3.85 -17.16 13.10
CA VAL A 11 3.56 -15.96 12.29
C VAL A 11 4.81 -15.08 12.15
N LEU A 12 5.52 -14.83 13.25
CA LEU A 12 6.77 -14.07 13.21
C LEU A 12 7.82 -14.75 12.34
N ARG A 13 8.02 -16.07 12.50
CA ARG A 13 8.97 -16.84 11.70
C ARG A 13 8.63 -16.76 10.20
N PHE A 14 7.35 -16.94 9.86
CA PHE A 14 6.88 -16.82 8.48
C PHE A 14 7.12 -15.41 7.93
N ALA A 15 6.76 -14.37 8.68
CA ALA A 15 6.97 -12.98 8.28
C ALA A 15 8.46 -12.66 8.05
N VAL A 16 9.36 -13.14 8.91
CA VAL A 16 10.81 -12.98 8.74
C VAL A 16 11.29 -13.69 7.48
N ILE A 17 10.87 -14.94 7.26
CA ILE A 17 11.25 -15.70 6.06
C ILE A 17 10.76 -15.00 4.79
N CYS A 18 9.50 -14.55 4.74
CA CYS A 18 8.96 -13.81 3.60
C CYS A 18 9.69 -12.50 3.33
N ARG A 19 10.09 -11.76 4.38
CA ARG A 19 10.89 -10.53 4.22
C ARG A 19 12.28 -10.80 3.69
N VAL A 20 12.98 -11.79 4.24
CA VAL A 20 14.31 -12.19 3.73
C VAL A 20 14.20 -12.64 2.27
N LEU A 21 13.21 -13.48 1.95
CA LEU A 21 12.97 -13.92 0.58
C LEU A 21 12.67 -12.74 -0.36
N THR A 22 11.89 -11.75 0.11
CA THR A 22 11.59 -10.54 -0.64
C THR A 22 12.85 -9.75 -0.97
N LEU A 23 13.73 -9.52 0.02
CA LEU A 23 15.01 -8.82 -0.18
C LEU A 23 15.93 -9.59 -1.14
N MET A 24 16.00 -10.91 -1.00
CA MET A 24 16.81 -11.76 -1.89
C MET A 24 16.31 -11.73 -3.34
N LEU A 25 14.99 -11.82 -3.55
CA LEU A 25 14.39 -11.75 -4.89
C LEU A 25 14.52 -10.36 -5.49
N GLN A 26 14.37 -9.30 -4.69
CA GLN A 26 14.59 -7.92 -5.14
C GLN A 26 16.04 -7.73 -5.61
N ALA A 27 17.04 -8.16 -4.84
CA ALA A 27 18.44 -8.08 -5.23
C ALA A 27 18.71 -8.89 -6.52
N LEU A 28 18.12 -10.08 -6.63
CA LEU A 28 18.24 -10.93 -7.81
C LEU A 28 17.64 -10.27 -9.06
N PHE A 29 16.41 -9.74 -8.97
CA PHE A 29 15.75 -9.12 -10.11
C PHE A 29 16.45 -7.83 -10.55
N ASN A 30 16.88 -6.99 -9.59
CA ASN A 30 17.66 -5.79 -9.84
C ASN A 30 18.99 -6.08 -10.56
N ALA A 31 19.60 -7.26 -10.32
CA ALA A 31 20.85 -7.65 -10.96
C ALA A 31 20.66 -8.24 -12.38
N ILE A 32 19.51 -8.85 -12.66
CA ILE A 32 19.27 -9.59 -13.91
C ILE A 32 18.52 -8.75 -14.95
N ILE A 33 17.57 -7.94 -14.50
CA ILE A 33 16.66 -7.21 -15.38
C ILE A 33 17.14 -5.76 -15.47
N PRO A 34 17.33 -5.22 -16.69
CA PRO A 34 17.70 -3.82 -16.84
C PRO A 34 16.53 -2.90 -16.49
N ASP A 35 16.86 -1.71 -15.99
CA ASP A 35 15.86 -0.69 -15.66
C ASP A 35 15.10 -0.22 -16.90
N HIS A 36 13.79 -0.07 -16.74
CA HIS A 36 12.96 0.61 -17.72
C HIS A 36 13.15 2.13 -17.65
N HIS A 37 13.21 2.79 -18.81
CA HIS A 37 13.19 4.24 -18.88
C HIS A 37 11.77 4.78 -18.65
N ALA A 38 11.37 4.89 -17.39
CA ALA A 38 10.11 5.51 -17.02
C ALA A 38 10.19 7.04 -17.12
N GLU A 39 9.06 7.70 -17.43
CA GLU A 39 8.92 9.15 -17.38
C GLU A 39 8.82 9.71 -15.93
N ALA A 40 9.22 8.90 -14.93
CA ALA A 40 9.19 9.24 -13.51
C ALA A 40 10.42 10.07 -13.07
N PHE A 41 10.38 10.60 -11.85
CA PHE A 41 11.52 11.31 -11.25
C PHE A 41 12.70 10.35 -11.05
N SER A 42 13.84 10.67 -11.65
CA SER A 42 15.08 9.90 -11.59
C SER A 42 16.26 10.86 -11.68
N PRO A 43 16.78 11.37 -10.54
CA PRO A 43 17.88 12.32 -10.54
C PRO A 43 19.19 11.65 -10.99
N PRO A 44 20.14 12.41 -11.59
CA PRO A 44 21.46 11.88 -11.90
C PRO A 44 22.16 11.42 -10.62
N ARG A 45 22.62 10.16 -10.59
CA ARG A 45 23.35 9.63 -9.43
C ARG A 45 24.79 10.16 -9.45
N LEU A 46 25.23 10.71 -8.31
CA LEU A 46 26.63 11.05 -8.11
C LEU A 46 27.46 9.76 -8.14
N THR A 47 28.66 9.82 -8.73
CA THR A 47 29.51 8.65 -8.95
C THR A 47 29.79 7.88 -7.66
N LEU A 48 29.35 6.61 -7.61
CA LEU A 48 29.64 5.66 -6.53
C LEU A 48 31.16 5.53 -6.36
N SER A 49 31.68 5.98 -5.22
CA SER A 49 33.13 6.09 -5.01
C SER A 49 33.72 4.92 -4.22
N GLY A 50 32.90 4.16 -3.45
CA GLY A 50 33.34 3.02 -2.65
C GLY A 50 32.81 1.66 -3.11
N SER A 51 33.58 0.59 -2.84
CA SER A 51 33.15 -0.80 -3.08
C SER A 51 31.96 -1.22 -2.21
N VAL A 52 31.83 -0.62 -1.02
CA VAL A 52 30.66 -0.83 -0.15
C VAL A 52 29.42 -0.21 -0.78
N ASP A 53 29.54 0.98 -1.37
CA ASP A 53 28.41 1.65 -2.03
C ASP A 53 27.92 0.83 -3.22
N GLN A 54 28.84 0.26 -4.00
CA GLN A 54 28.50 -0.66 -5.10
C GLN A 54 27.80 -1.93 -4.61
N LEU A 55 28.22 -2.48 -3.46
CA LEU A 55 27.56 -3.65 -2.85
C LEU A 55 26.16 -3.31 -2.34
N VAL A 56 26.02 -2.16 -1.66
CA VAL A 56 24.73 -1.66 -1.16
C VAL A 56 23.79 -1.39 -2.34
N GLU A 57 24.28 -0.76 -3.40
CA GLU A 57 23.51 -0.51 -4.62
C GLU A 57 23.06 -1.82 -5.29
N GLY A 58 23.97 -2.79 -5.43
CA GLY A 58 23.63 -4.09 -6.01
C GLY A 58 22.58 -4.84 -5.18
N LEU A 59 22.67 -4.79 -3.86
CA LEU A 59 21.76 -5.53 -2.96
C LEU A 59 20.44 -4.80 -2.70
N LEU A 60 20.45 -3.48 -2.57
CA LEU A 60 19.31 -2.69 -2.08
C LEU A 60 18.84 -1.62 -3.07
N GLY A 61 19.54 -1.39 -4.18
CA GLY A 61 19.19 -0.37 -5.18
C GLY A 61 17.80 -0.56 -5.82
N GLY A 62 17.32 -1.80 -5.88
CA GLY A 62 15.93 -2.08 -6.30
C GLY A 62 14.87 -1.47 -5.38
N LEU A 63 15.20 -1.18 -4.11
CA LEU A 63 14.31 -0.53 -3.15
C LEU A 63 14.33 1.00 -3.26
N SER A 64 15.29 1.59 -3.98
CA SER A 64 15.44 3.04 -4.09
C SER A 64 14.52 3.67 -5.14
N ARG A 65 13.63 2.90 -5.76
CA ARG A 65 12.83 3.30 -6.93
C ARG A 65 11.52 4.01 -6.54
N TRP A 66 10.96 4.74 -7.50
CA TRP A 66 9.67 5.45 -7.36
C TRP A 66 9.70 6.48 -6.22
N ASP A 67 8.76 6.39 -5.29
CA ASP A 67 8.64 7.31 -4.15
C ASP A 67 9.93 7.35 -3.31
N ALA A 68 10.72 6.26 -3.29
CA ALA A 68 12.00 6.22 -2.58
C ALA A 68 13.07 7.12 -3.20
N GLU A 69 13.05 7.35 -4.53
CA GLU A 69 13.95 8.32 -5.18
C GLU A 69 13.70 9.73 -4.63
N HIS A 70 12.43 10.11 -4.43
CA HIS A 70 12.08 11.40 -3.82
C HIS A 70 12.60 11.49 -2.39
N PHE A 71 12.37 10.45 -1.57
CA PHE A 71 12.82 10.44 -0.17
C PHE A 71 14.34 10.51 -0.03
N LEU A 72 15.10 9.78 -0.87
CA LEU A 72 16.56 9.81 -0.87
C LEU A 72 17.09 11.16 -1.35
N PHE A 73 16.54 11.69 -2.45
CA PHE A 73 16.92 13.00 -2.96
C PHE A 73 16.69 14.11 -1.92
N ILE A 74 15.54 14.07 -1.23
CA ILE A 74 15.22 15.02 -0.14
C ILE A 74 16.21 14.87 1.02
N ALA A 75 16.59 13.64 1.38
CA ALA A 75 17.53 13.41 2.47
C ALA A 75 18.94 13.97 2.16
N GLU A 76 19.37 13.90 0.91
CA GLU A 76 20.69 14.35 0.46
C GLU A 76 20.76 15.85 0.15
N HIS A 77 19.75 16.39 -0.53
CA HIS A 77 19.79 17.73 -1.12
C HIS A 77 18.73 18.67 -0.53
N GLY A 78 17.87 18.17 0.34
CA GLY A 78 16.70 18.89 0.81
C GLY A 78 15.64 19.06 -0.29
N TYR A 79 14.72 19.99 -0.06
CA TYR A 79 13.62 20.24 -0.99
C TYR A 79 14.00 21.26 -2.07
N LEU A 80 14.71 20.79 -3.09
CA LEU A 80 15.11 21.63 -4.24
C LEU A 80 13.99 21.85 -5.26
N TYR A 81 13.11 20.87 -5.47
CA TYR A 81 12.05 20.91 -6.48
C TYR A 81 10.65 21.05 -5.87
N GLU A 82 9.78 21.78 -6.56
CA GLU A 82 8.40 22.04 -6.13
C GLU A 82 7.61 20.75 -5.85
N HIS A 83 7.74 19.72 -6.71
CA HIS A 83 7.01 18.46 -6.54
C HIS A 83 7.50 17.61 -5.36
N ASN A 84 8.74 17.80 -4.87
CA ASN A 84 9.26 17.06 -3.71
C ASN A 84 8.44 17.36 -2.44
N PHE A 85 7.82 18.53 -2.39
CA PHE A 85 6.96 18.96 -1.28
C PHE A 85 5.69 18.12 -1.12
N ALA A 86 5.40 17.20 -2.04
CA ALA A 86 4.31 16.24 -1.87
C ALA A 86 4.63 15.09 -0.87
N PHE A 87 5.91 14.86 -0.55
CA PHE A 87 6.35 13.73 0.27
C PHE A 87 6.58 14.13 1.75
N PHE A 88 5.98 13.35 2.68
CA PHE A 88 5.86 13.51 4.15
C PHE A 88 4.81 14.53 4.67
N PRO A 89 3.67 14.09 5.28
CA PRO A 89 2.51 14.95 5.55
C PRO A 89 2.34 15.57 6.97
N GLY A 90 3.30 15.44 7.90
CA GLY A 90 3.42 16.37 9.06
C GLY A 90 4.16 17.68 8.69
N PHE A 91 4.91 17.57 7.60
CA PHE A 91 5.66 18.59 6.91
C PHE A 91 4.81 19.54 6.00
N PRO A 92 3.59 19.30 5.47
CA PRO A 92 2.74 20.18 4.63
C PRO A 92 2.38 21.52 5.25
N LEU A 93 2.26 21.58 6.58
CA LEU A 93 2.05 22.84 7.28
C LEU A 93 3.37 23.62 7.45
N ALA A 94 4.47 22.93 7.79
CA ALA A 94 5.82 23.51 7.81
C ALA A 94 6.33 23.88 6.41
N LEU A 95 5.88 23.14 5.39
CA LEU A 95 6.05 23.29 3.95
C LEU A 95 5.31 24.46 3.41
N ARG A 96 4.04 24.62 3.78
CA ARG A 96 3.28 25.78 3.36
C ARG A 96 4.02 27.04 3.78
N TYR A 97 4.56 27.05 5.00
CA TYR A 97 5.43 28.12 5.45
C TYR A 97 6.76 28.15 4.68
N TYR A 98 7.49 27.04 4.62
CA TYR A 98 8.81 26.95 3.97
C TYR A 98 8.75 27.24 2.46
N ALA A 99 7.93 26.55 1.68
CA ALA A 99 7.68 26.81 0.26
C ALA A 99 7.18 28.24 0.01
N TYR A 100 6.33 28.81 0.86
CA TYR A 100 5.98 30.24 0.75
C TYR A 100 7.20 31.14 0.95
N THR A 101 8.06 30.83 1.93
CA THR A 101 9.33 31.59 2.11
C THR A 101 10.30 31.40 0.94
N GLN A 102 10.28 30.26 0.26
CA GLN A 102 11.22 29.96 -0.83
C GLN A 102 10.75 30.44 -2.22
N PHE A 103 9.44 30.42 -2.49
CA PHE A 103 8.88 30.70 -3.82
C PHE A 103 8.03 31.99 -3.88
N CYS A 104 7.55 32.49 -2.74
CA CYS A 104 6.67 33.67 -2.69
C CYS A 104 7.32 34.89 -2.02
N LEU A 105 8.43 34.73 -1.29
CA LEU A 105 9.22 35.83 -0.73
C LEU A 105 10.51 36.07 -1.54
N PRO A 106 10.91 37.32 -1.78
CA PRO A 106 12.18 37.62 -2.44
C PRO A 106 13.35 37.32 -1.48
N GLY A 107 14.23 36.36 -1.81
CA GLY A 107 15.51 36.24 -1.11
C GLY A 107 16.18 34.87 -0.95
N SER A 108 15.72 33.79 -1.57
CA SER A 108 16.34 32.46 -1.38
C SER A 108 16.84 31.83 -2.68
N ALA A 109 17.51 32.61 -3.51
CA ALA A 109 18.23 32.08 -4.67
C ALA A 109 19.49 31.35 -4.18
N HIS A 110 19.41 30.03 -4.05
CA HIS A 110 20.58 29.18 -3.94
C HIS A 110 21.10 28.87 -5.35
N SER A 111 22.41 28.81 -5.53
CA SER A 111 23.00 28.43 -6.82
C SER A 111 22.61 26.98 -7.14
N ILE A 112 21.69 26.80 -8.09
CA ILE A 112 21.26 25.48 -8.56
C ILE A 112 22.33 24.94 -9.52
N PRO A 113 22.87 23.72 -9.31
CA PRO A 113 23.80 23.09 -10.24
C PRO A 113 23.25 23.02 -11.67
N GLU A 114 24.11 23.25 -12.67
CA GLU A 114 23.75 23.30 -14.09
C GLU A 114 22.95 22.07 -14.60
N PRO A 115 23.27 20.82 -14.19
CA PRO A 115 22.48 19.66 -14.61
C PRO A 115 21.02 19.70 -14.12
N LEU A 116 20.78 20.24 -12.92
CA LEU A 116 19.44 20.36 -12.34
C LEU A 116 18.64 21.49 -12.99
N MET A 117 19.33 22.53 -13.47
CA MET A 117 18.75 23.60 -14.27
C MET A 117 18.28 23.08 -15.64
N GLN A 118 19.11 22.28 -16.31
CA GLN A 118 18.73 21.63 -17.58
C GLN A 118 17.50 20.74 -17.40
N LEU A 119 17.47 19.92 -16.34
CA LEU A 119 16.30 19.09 -16.04
C LEU A 119 15.03 19.94 -15.84
N ALA A 120 15.14 21.07 -15.14
CA ALA A 120 14.00 21.96 -14.92
C ALA A 120 13.48 22.56 -16.24
N LEU A 121 14.38 22.96 -17.15
CA LEU A 121 14.00 23.46 -18.47
C LEU A 121 13.35 22.36 -19.32
N ASP A 122 13.95 21.17 -19.38
CA ASP A 122 13.48 20.04 -20.18
C ASP A 122 12.10 19.54 -19.73
N LYS A 123 11.85 19.57 -18.41
CA LYS A 123 10.59 19.11 -17.82
C LYS A 123 9.59 20.24 -17.56
N GLY A 124 9.95 21.49 -17.82
CA GLY A 124 9.12 22.66 -17.52
C GLY A 124 8.84 22.87 -16.02
N TYR A 125 9.78 22.47 -15.15
CA TYR A 125 9.66 22.68 -13.69
C TYR A 125 9.94 24.14 -13.31
N ARG A 126 9.20 24.64 -12.33
CA ARG A 126 9.45 25.97 -11.75
C ARG A 126 10.57 25.90 -10.72
N ILE A 127 11.43 26.91 -10.72
CA ILE A 127 12.55 27.09 -9.79
C ILE A 127 12.30 28.30 -8.87
N THR A 128 13.00 28.37 -7.74
CA THR A 128 12.81 29.39 -6.70
C THR A 128 13.15 30.81 -7.16
N ASP A 129 14.00 30.97 -8.17
CA ASP A 129 14.42 32.26 -8.75
C ASP A 129 13.63 32.63 -10.04
N GLY A 130 12.52 31.94 -10.29
CA GLY A 130 11.68 32.11 -11.48
C GLY A 130 10.42 32.96 -11.26
N ASN A 131 9.51 32.95 -12.24
CA ASN A 131 8.21 33.62 -12.14
C ASN A 131 7.38 33.09 -10.96
N LEU A 132 6.80 34.00 -10.17
CA LEU A 132 5.97 33.64 -9.02
C LEU A 132 4.89 32.61 -9.41
N PRO A 133 4.78 31.48 -8.69
CA PRO A 133 3.71 30.52 -8.90
C PRO A 133 2.33 31.15 -8.63
N PRO A 134 1.29 30.77 -9.39
CA PRO A 134 -0.05 31.32 -9.24
C PRO A 134 -0.69 30.99 -7.89
N TRP A 135 -0.25 29.91 -7.22
CA TRP A 135 -0.75 29.57 -5.89
C TRP A 135 -0.25 30.52 -4.79
N CYS A 136 0.78 31.35 -5.04
CA CYS A 136 1.22 32.38 -4.10
C CYS A 136 0.16 33.47 -3.86
N SER A 137 -0.79 33.66 -4.79
CA SER A 137 -1.85 34.67 -4.68
C SER A 137 -3.20 34.11 -4.21
N TRP A 138 -3.29 32.83 -3.89
CA TRP A 138 -4.53 32.21 -3.40
C TRP A 138 -4.75 32.52 -1.91
N ASP A 139 -6.02 32.70 -1.50
CA ASP A 139 -6.41 32.96 -0.09
C ASP A 139 -5.88 31.88 0.87
N LEU A 140 -5.77 30.65 0.36
CA LEU A 140 -5.08 29.53 0.98
C LEU A 140 -4.07 29.00 -0.05
N PRO A 141 -2.76 29.29 0.08
CA PRO A 141 -1.71 28.77 -0.80
C PRO A 141 -1.51 27.26 -0.57
N LEU A 142 -2.44 26.45 -1.08
CA LEU A 142 -2.44 24.99 -1.03
C LEU A 142 -1.60 24.45 -2.18
N ILE A 143 -0.28 24.53 -2.01
CA ILE A 143 0.72 24.04 -2.99
C ILE A 143 0.47 22.58 -3.40
N TYR A 144 0.02 21.73 -2.48
CA TYR A 144 -0.23 20.31 -2.76
C TYR A 144 -1.33 20.12 -3.81
N SER A 145 -2.43 20.86 -3.69
CA SER A 145 -3.52 20.81 -4.68
C SER A 145 -3.07 21.35 -6.03
N TYR A 146 -2.22 22.38 -6.06
CA TYR A 146 -1.60 22.88 -7.29
C TYR A 146 -0.70 21.85 -7.96
N ILE A 147 0.17 21.18 -7.20
CA ILE A 147 1.07 20.14 -7.73
C ILE A 147 0.28 18.97 -8.29
N GLN A 148 -0.71 18.49 -7.52
CA GLN A 148 -1.60 17.41 -7.93
C GLN A 148 -2.30 17.73 -9.26
N ASP A 149 -2.78 18.96 -9.41
CA ASP A 149 -3.48 19.43 -10.61
C ASP A 149 -2.54 19.59 -11.81
N VAL A 150 -1.48 20.39 -11.66
CA VAL A 150 -0.62 20.85 -12.77
C VAL A 150 0.39 19.81 -13.22
N TYR A 151 1.03 19.12 -12.27
CA TYR A 151 2.12 18.19 -12.59
C TYR A 151 1.65 16.75 -12.69
N TRP A 152 0.64 16.38 -11.91
CA TRP A 152 0.19 15.00 -11.84
C TRP A 152 -1.17 14.77 -12.50
N ASN A 153 -1.88 15.82 -12.93
CA ASN A 153 -3.20 15.73 -13.55
C ASN A 153 -4.21 14.92 -12.69
N VAL A 154 -4.15 15.07 -11.37
CA VAL A 154 -5.05 14.44 -10.41
C VAL A 154 -6.29 15.33 -10.24
N GLY A 155 -7.47 14.75 -10.35
CA GLY A 155 -8.73 15.46 -10.20
C GLY A 155 -9.93 14.56 -10.44
N PHE A 156 -11.13 15.08 -10.17
CA PHE A 156 -12.37 14.33 -10.32
C PHE A 156 -12.56 13.81 -11.75
N LEU A 157 -12.60 12.49 -11.90
CA LEU A 157 -12.78 11.73 -13.14
C LEU A 157 -11.76 12.00 -14.27
N ARG A 158 -10.69 12.76 -14.01
CA ARG A 158 -9.69 13.12 -15.04
C ARG A 158 -8.92 11.92 -15.58
N TYR A 159 -8.87 10.83 -14.81
CA TYR A 159 -8.15 9.61 -15.19
C TYR A 159 -8.98 8.62 -16.04
N TYR A 160 -10.26 8.90 -16.26
CA TYR A 160 -11.18 7.97 -16.95
C TYR A 160 -11.04 8.08 -18.46
N GLU A 161 -9.94 7.53 -18.98
CA GLU A 161 -9.65 7.42 -20.41
C GLU A 161 -9.54 5.95 -20.83
N PHE A 162 -9.89 5.64 -22.09
CA PHE A 162 -9.77 4.28 -22.64
C PHE A 162 -8.34 3.73 -22.61
N ARG A 163 -7.32 4.60 -22.70
CA ARG A 163 -5.92 4.20 -22.61
C ARG A 163 -5.54 3.63 -21.24
N GLN A 164 -6.30 3.97 -20.20
CA GLN A 164 -6.04 3.57 -18.82
C GLN A 164 -6.69 2.24 -18.44
N VAL A 165 -7.43 1.57 -19.35
CA VAL A 165 -8.09 0.27 -19.09
C VAL A 165 -7.17 -0.77 -18.43
N PRO A 166 -5.90 -0.96 -18.84
CA PRO A 166 -5.00 -1.89 -18.16
C PRO A 166 -4.83 -1.60 -16.66
N ASN A 167 -4.81 -0.32 -16.29
CA ASN A 167 -4.68 0.10 -14.90
C ASN A 167 -5.94 -0.17 -14.07
N PHE A 168 -7.12 -0.01 -14.68
CA PHE A 168 -8.38 -0.42 -14.05
C PHE A 168 -8.42 -1.93 -13.83
N LEU A 169 -7.93 -2.73 -14.79
CA LEU A 169 -7.84 -4.19 -14.63
C LEU A 169 -6.89 -4.58 -13.49
N LEU A 170 -5.78 -3.85 -13.33
CA LEU A 170 -4.83 -4.09 -12.23
C LEU A 170 -5.45 -3.77 -10.85
N ALA A 171 -6.25 -2.70 -10.75
CA ALA A 171 -6.90 -2.30 -9.50
C ALA A 171 -8.20 -3.07 -9.19
N ALA A 172 -8.81 -3.71 -10.19
CA ALA A 172 -10.09 -4.39 -10.08
C ALA A 172 -10.15 -5.44 -8.96
N PRO A 173 -9.15 -6.32 -8.74
CA PRO A 173 -9.23 -7.34 -7.69
C PRO A 173 -9.45 -6.75 -6.29
N VAL A 174 -8.73 -5.68 -5.93
CA VAL A 174 -8.89 -5.03 -4.61
C VAL A 174 -10.19 -4.25 -4.52
N ALA A 175 -10.57 -3.54 -5.59
CA ALA A 175 -11.85 -2.84 -5.64
C ALA A 175 -13.02 -3.81 -5.47
N ILE A 176 -12.98 -4.97 -6.13
CA ILE A 176 -13.98 -6.04 -5.99
C ILE A 176 -13.96 -6.61 -4.57
N LEU A 177 -12.79 -6.90 -4.00
CA LEU A 177 -12.69 -7.42 -2.63
C LEU A 177 -13.29 -6.45 -1.60
N VAL A 178 -12.98 -5.16 -1.68
CA VAL A 178 -13.53 -4.15 -0.76
C VAL A 178 -15.02 -3.95 -0.97
N SER A 179 -15.48 -3.97 -2.22
CA SER A 179 -16.91 -3.86 -2.55
C SER A 179 -17.70 -5.07 -2.04
N TRP A 180 -17.15 -6.28 -2.20
CA TRP A 180 -17.73 -7.52 -1.68
C TRP A 180 -17.74 -7.53 -0.15
N ALA A 181 -16.64 -7.13 0.49
CA ALA A 181 -16.55 -6.98 1.94
C ALA A 181 -17.65 -6.06 2.49
N THR A 182 -17.82 -4.90 1.83
CA THR A 182 -18.83 -3.89 2.18
C THR A 182 -20.24 -4.45 1.98
N TRP A 183 -20.50 -5.07 0.82
CA TRP A 183 -21.78 -5.68 0.50
C TRP A 183 -22.18 -6.76 1.51
N THR A 184 -21.29 -7.71 1.79
CA THR A 184 -21.51 -8.80 2.75
C THR A 184 -21.82 -8.26 4.15
N TYR A 185 -21.11 -7.23 4.59
CA TYR A 185 -21.37 -6.64 5.90
C TYR A 185 -22.71 -5.89 5.96
N MET A 186 -23.02 -5.10 4.93
CA MET A 186 -24.26 -4.33 4.86
C MET A 186 -25.50 -5.21 4.79
N THR A 187 -25.45 -6.33 4.06
CA THR A 187 -26.56 -7.28 3.99
C THR A 187 -26.73 -8.07 5.30
N THR A 188 -25.65 -8.31 6.03
CA THR A 188 -25.70 -9.02 7.33
C THR A 188 -26.16 -8.10 8.47
N HIS A 189 -25.80 -6.81 8.46
CA HIS A 189 -26.11 -5.85 9.54
C HIS A 189 -26.79 -4.56 9.04
N PRO A 190 -27.93 -4.63 8.34
CA PRO A 190 -28.55 -3.46 7.70
C PRO A 190 -28.91 -2.36 8.70
N TRP A 191 -29.36 -2.74 9.90
CA TRP A 191 -29.72 -1.78 10.95
C TRP A 191 -28.51 -1.04 11.52
N LEU A 192 -27.38 -1.72 11.69
CA LEU A 192 -26.14 -1.09 12.16
C LEU A 192 -25.64 -0.07 11.13
N CYS A 193 -25.74 -0.39 9.84
CA CYS A 193 -25.40 0.51 8.75
C CYS A 193 -26.33 1.73 8.70
N LEU A 194 -27.64 1.54 8.83
CA LEU A 194 -28.64 2.61 8.86
C LEU A 194 -28.44 3.57 10.05
N THR A 195 -28.02 3.04 11.20
CA THR A 195 -27.79 3.82 12.42
C THR A 195 -26.36 4.33 12.55
N LEU A 196 -25.50 4.05 11.57
CA LEU A 196 -24.05 4.35 11.58
C LEU A 196 -23.33 3.86 12.85
N GLY A 197 -23.86 2.83 13.50
CA GLY A 197 -23.34 2.35 14.79
C GLY A 197 -23.57 3.29 15.98
N LEU A 198 -24.31 4.39 15.81
CA LEU A 198 -24.59 5.37 16.86
C LEU A 198 -25.71 4.93 17.81
N LEU A 199 -26.69 4.18 17.30
CA LEU A 199 -27.80 3.66 18.10
C LEU A 199 -27.56 2.20 18.46
N ARG A 200 -27.00 1.98 19.65
CA ARG A 200 -26.88 0.63 20.23
C ARG A 200 -28.21 0.26 20.89
N ILE A 201 -29.08 -0.43 20.16
CA ILE A 201 -30.24 -1.08 20.78
C ILE A 201 -29.69 -2.18 21.68
N LYS A 202 -29.94 -2.05 22.98
CA LYS A 202 -29.61 -3.07 23.98
C LYS A 202 -30.67 -4.16 23.87
N ASP A 203 -30.55 -5.03 22.87
CA ASP A 203 -31.39 -6.23 22.80
C ASP A 203 -31.01 -7.14 23.98
N SER A 204 -31.86 -7.13 25.01
CA SER A 204 -31.65 -7.90 26.24
C SER A 204 -32.11 -9.35 26.12
N LYS A 205 -32.36 -9.89 24.92
CA LYS A 205 -33.11 -11.15 24.76
C LYS A 205 -32.42 -12.28 24.00
N THR A 206 -31.19 -12.14 23.55
CA THR A 206 -30.40 -13.29 23.09
C THR A 206 -28.98 -13.20 23.63
N VAL A 207 -28.63 -14.13 24.54
CA VAL A 207 -27.23 -14.42 24.88
C VAL A 207 -26.63 -15.24 23.74
N GLU A 208 -26.72 -14.72 22.51
CA GLU A 208 -25.87 -15.21 21.43
C GLU A 208 -24.55 -14.47 21.58
N LYS A 209 -23.45 -15.24 21.62
CA LYS A 209 -22.11 -14.64 21.64
C LYS A 209 -22.04 -13.68 20.44
N PRO A 210 -21.56 -12.44 20.63
CA PRO A 210 -21.44 -11.50 19.52
C PRO A 210 -20.64 -12.16 18.40
N PRO A 211 -21.03 -11.96 17.12
CA PRO A 211 -20.33 -12.56 15.99
C PRO A 211 -18.84 -12.26 16.10
N GLN A 212 -18.03 -13.31 16.19
CA GLN A 212 -16.58 -13.21 16.25
C GLN A 212 -16.01 -13.14 14.83
N GLY A 213 -14.90 -12.42 14.65
CA GLY A 213 -14.26 -12.25 13.34
C GLY A 213 -14.78 -11.05 12.55
N PHE A 214 -14.78 -11.17 11.22
CA PHE A 214 -15.03 -10.06 10.30
C PHE A 214 -16.43 -9.43 10.44
N LEU A 215 -17.43 -10.21 10.85
CA LEU A 215 -18.81 -9.77 11.05
C LEU A 215 -19.03 -9.03 12.39
N SER A 216 -17.99 -8.82 13.19
CA SER A 216 -18.11 -8.07 14.44
C SER A 216 -18.53 -6.61 14.19
N PRO A 217 -19.36 -5.99 15.06
CA PRO A 217 -19.69 -4.57 15.02
C PRO A 217 -18.47 -3.62 15.01
N GLN A 218 -17.34 -4.07 15.56
CA GLN A 218 -16.10 -3.28 15.61
C GLN A 218 -15.46 -3.08 14.23
N VAL A 219 -15.74 -3.97 13.28
CA VAL A 219 -15.20 -3.90 11.91
C VAL A 219 -15.90 -2.82 11.09
N PHE A 220 -17.12 -2.41 11.50
CA PHE A 220 -17.94 -1.44 10.77
C PHE A 220 -17.19 -0.13 10.45
N VAL A 221 -16.47 0.43 11.43
CA VAL A 221 -15.72 1.69 11.23
C VAL A 221 -14.65 1.55 10.15
N TYR A 222 -13.94 0.42 10.12
CA TYR A 222 -12.93 0.13 9.11
C TYR A 222 -13.53 -0.11 7.72
N LEU A 223 -14.75 -0.65 7.66
CA LEU A 223 -15.49 -0.82 6.42
C LEU A 223 -15.98 0.49 5.85
N VAL A 224 -16.56 1.36 6.68
CA VAL A 224 -16.95 2.72 6.26
C VAL A 224 -15.71 3.47 5.75
N HIS A 225 -14.60 3.39 6.48
CA HIS A 225 -13.33 3.96 6.04
C HIS A 225 -12.89 3.39 4.68
N ALA A 226 -12.86 2.06 4.52
CA ALA A 226 -12.48 1.40 3.27
C ALA A 226 -13.37 1.82 2.08
N ALA A 227 -14.69 1.92 2.30
CA ALA A 227 -15.64 2.33 1.28
C ALA A 227 -15.44 3.80 0.87
N VAL A 228 -15.21 4.69 1.83
CA VAL A 228 -14.88 6.10 1.55
C VAL A 228 -13.56 6.22 0.79
N LEU A 229 -12.53 5.47 1.20
CA LEU A 229 -11.25 5.44 0.49
C LEU A 229 -11.38 4.89 -0.93
N LEU A 230 -12.18 3.85 -1.14
CA LEU A 230 -12.44 3.28 -2.46
C LEU A 230 -13.17 4.28 -3.36
N LEU A 231 -14.19 4.96 -2.83
CA LEU A 231 -14.94 5.99 -3.55
C LEU A 231 -14.04 7.18 -3.90
N PHE A 232 -13.32 7.71 -2.93
CA PHE A 232 -12.42 8.85 -3.13
C PHE A 232 -11.27 8.50 -4.09
N GLY A 233 -10.61 7.37 -3.87
CA GLY A 233 -9.49 6.92 -4.71
C GLY A 233 -9.93 6.54 -6.12
N GLY A 234 -11.14 5.99 -6.29
CA GLY A 234 -11.70 5.70 -7.61
C GLY A 234 -12.05 6.98 -8.38
N LEU A 235 -12.62 7.98 -7.73
CA LEU A 235 -13.11 9.18 -8.40
C LEU A 235 -12.07 10.28 -8.57
N CYS A 236 -11.14 10.43 -7.62
CA CYS A 236 -10.28 11.60 -7.50
C CYS A 236 -8.78 11.29 -7.58
N MET A 237 -8.37 10.03 -7.67
CA MET A 237 -6.97 9.62 -7.80
C MET A 237 -6.74 8.80 -9.07
N HIS A 238 -5.48 8.70 -9.48
CA HIS A 238 -5.10 7.74 -10.52
C HIS A 238 -5.35 6.32 -10.01
N VAL A 239 -6.16 5.56 -10.74
CA VAL A 239 -6.61 4.22 -10.34
C VAL A 239 -5.45 3.24 -10.17
N GLN A 240 -4.32 3.49 -10.84
CA GLN A 240 -3.05 2.82 -10.58
C GLN A 240 -2.71 2.78 -9.08
N VAL A 241 -2.81 3.92 -8.39
CA VAL A 241 -2.39 4.06 -6.98
C VAL A 241 -3.43 3.47 -6.01
N LEU A 242 -4.65 3.16 -6.48
CA LEU A 242 -5.76 2.71 -5.65
C LEU A 242 -5.44 1.44 -4.85
N THR A 243 -4.77 0.46 -5.48
CA THR A 243 -4.42 -0.80 -4.82
C THR A 243 -3.49 -0.57 -3.63
N ARG A 244 -2.43 0.23 -3.81
CA ARG A 244 -1.50 0.61 -2.74
C ARG A 244 -2.20 1.42 -1.66
N PHE A 245 -3.02 2.40 -2.07
CA PHE A 245 -3.75 3.28 -1.17
C PHE A 245 -4.69 2.50 -0.24
N LEU A 246 -5.46 1.55 -0.79
CA LEU A 246 -6.33 0.67 0.01
C LEU A 246 -5.51 -0.32 0.84
N GLY A 247 -4.46 -0.91 0.26
CA GLY A 247 -3.53 -1.83 0.92
C GLY A 247 -2.88 -1.26 2.18
N SER A 248 -2.45 0.00 2.13
CA SER A 248 -1.76 0.67 3.25
C SER A 248 -2.71 1.27 4.28
N SER A 249 -3.92 1.65 3.86
CA SER A 249 -4.78 2.54 4.66
C SER A 249 -5.96 1.80 5.31
N THR A 250 -6.27 0.56 4.92
CA THR A 250 -7.32 -0.21 5.58
C THR A 250 -6.96 -1.68 5.77
N PRO A 251 -7.24 -2.25 6.95
CA PRO A 251 -7.02 -3.69 7.18
C PRO A 251 -8.07 -4.58 6.50
N VAL A 252 -9.17 -4.00 5.98
CA VAL A 252 -10.29 -4.74 5.35
C VAL A 252 -9.82 -5.60 4.18
N VAL A 253 -8.86 -5.10 3.40
CA VAL A 253 -8.25 -5.82 2.26
C VAL A 253 -7.54 -7.11 2.68
N TYR A 254 -7.19 -7.26 3.95
CA TYR A 254 -6.57 -8.47 4.51
C TYR A 254 -7.55 -9.30 5.34
N TRP A 255 -8.40 -8.64 6.15
CA TRP A 255 -9.36 -9.32 7.01
C TRP A 255 -10.46 -10.03 6.23
N PHE A 256 -10.99 -9.43 5.17
CA PHE A 256 -12.07 -10.04 4.40
C PHE A 256 -11.60 -11.30 3.65
N PRO A 257 -10.45 -11.31 2.94
CA PRO A 257 -9.90 -12.54 2.40
C PRO A 257 -9.63 -13.61 3.46
N ALA A 258 -9.12 -13.23 4.64
CA ALA A 258 -8.92 -14.17 5.74
C ALA A 258 -10.25 -14.81 6.20
N HIS A 259 -11.32 -14.02 6.29
CA HIS A 259 -12.67 -14.51 6.58
C HIS A 259 -13.18 -15.46 5.50
N LEU A 260 -12.98 -15.15 4.22
CA LEU A 260 -13.35 -16.04 3.12
C LEU A 260 -12.56 -17.36 3.16
N LEU A 261 -11.27 -17.33 3.43
CA LEU A 261 -10.45 -18.54 3.58
C LEU A 261 -10.95 -19.41 4.72
N GLN A 262 -11.24 -18.81 5.87
CA GLN A 262 -11.77 -19.50 7.04
C GLN A 262 -13.16 -20.11 6.78
N ASP A 263 -13.99 -19.42 6.00
CA ASP A 263 -15.31 -19.91 5.64
C ASP A 263 -15.26 -21.06 4.61
N GLN A 264 -14.36 -20.96 3.64
CA GLN A 264 -14.32 -21.91 2.52
C GLN A 264 -13.47 -23.16 2.78
N GLU A 265 -12.50 -23.10 3.71
CA GLU A 265 -11.54 -24.19 3.93
C GLU A 265 -11.76 -24.94 5.26
N PRO A 266 -12.16 -26.23 5.22
CA PRO A 266 -12.32 -27.06 6.42
C PRO A 266 -11.05 -27.20 7.27
N LEU A 267 -9.87 -27.16 6.61
CA LEU A 267 -8.57 -27.19 7.27
C LEU A 267 -8.37 -26.02 8.24
N LEU A 268 -8.94 -24.86 7.94
CA LEU A 268 -8.85 -23.68 8.80
C LEU A 268 -9.89 -23.73 9.93
N ARG A 269 -11.10 -24.22 9.64
CA ARG A 269 -12.18 -24.39 10.65
C ARG A 269 -11.83 -25.42 11.73
N SER A 270 -11.19 -26.52 11.35
CA SER A 270 -10.78 -27.57 12.30
C SER A 270 -9.70 -27.10 13.28
N LEU A 271 -8.83 -26.16 12.88
CA LEU A 271 -7.78 -25.61 13.74
C LEU A 271 -8.35 -24.76 14.89
N GLU A 272 -9.42 -24.00 14.65
CA GLU A 272 -10.12 -23.25 15.70
C GLU A 272 -10.80 -24.16 16.72
N MET A 273 -11.39 -25.28 16.25
CA MET A 273 -12.00 -26.26 17.16
C MET A 273 -10.97 -26.96 18.06
N VAL A 274 -9.72 -27.08 17.62
CA VAL A 274 -8.60 -27.63 18.41
C VAL A 274 -7.98 -26.58 19.33
N SER A 275 -8.00 -25.30 18.96
CA SER A 275 -7.38 -24.21 19.75
C SER A 275 -8.17 -23.82 21.02
N TRP A 276 -9.35 -24.39 21.28
CA TRP A 276 -10.11 -24.15 22.52
C TRP A 276 -10.56 -25.45 23.19
N LYS A 277 -9.62 -26.21 23.75
CA LYS A 277 -9.88 -27.11 24.89
C LYS A 277 -8.67 -27.12 25.83
N PRO A 278 -8.74 -26.48 27.02
CA PRO A 278 -7.81 -26.78 28.09
C PRO A 278 -8.24 -28.09 28.74
N GLY A 279 -7.71 -29.21 28.25
CA GLY A 279 -7.89 -30.52 28.89
C GLY A 279 -7.87 -31.70 27.93
N ALA A 280 -6.83 -32.53 28.11
CA ALA A 280 -6.76 -33.97 27.82
C ALA A 280 -6.69 -34.45 26.35
N GLU A 281 -5.51 -35.01 26.07
CA GLU A 281 -5.23 -36.28 25.38
C GLU A 281 -5.13 -36.38 23.84
N ASP A 282 -3.89 -36.71 23.45
CA ASP A 282 -3.43 -37.68 22.44
C ASP A 282 -3.90 -37.55 20.99
N PHE A 283 -3.07 -36.87 20.18
CA PHE A 283 -3.04 -37.07 18.74
C PHE A 283 -2.26 -38.35 18.38
N PRO A 284 -2.75 -39.20 17.47
CA PRO A 284 -2.04 -40.39 17.01
C PRO A 284 -0.72 -40.03 16.28
N PRO A 285 0.31 -40.90 16.34
CA PRO A 285 1.63 -40.60 15.79
C PRO A 285 1.60 -40.74 14.27
N GLY A 286 1.68 -39.61 13.55
CA GLY A 286 1.95 -39.66 12.10
C GLY A 286 1.49 -38.45 11.30
N GLN A 287 0.53 -37.66 11.77
CA GLN A 287 0.03 -36.53 11.00
C GLN A 287 0.71 -35.23 11.46
N LYS A 288 1.87 -34.93 10.86
CA LYS A 288 2.47 -33.59 10.98
C LYS A 288 1.56 -32.59 10.28
N VAL A 289 0.57 -32.06 10.99
CA VAL A 289 -0.21 -30.89 10.55
C VAL A 289 0.81 -29.79 10.22
N PRO A 290 0.78 -29.19 9.01
CA PRO A 290 1.68 -28.10 8.68
C PRO A 290 1.51 -26.99 9.73
N ARG A 291 2.60 -26.65 10.45
CA ARG A 291 2.58 -25.68 11.55
C ARG A 291 2.07 -24.29 11.13
N ASN A 292 2.09 -23.99 9.84
CA ASN A 292 1.51 -22.79 9.24
C ASN A 292 0.37 -23.20 8.29
N SER A 293 -0.85 -22.77 8.62
CA SER A 293 -2.06 -23.16 7.89
C SER A 293 -2.09 -22.63 6.45
N ILE A 294 -1.52 -21.45 6.20
CA ILE A 294 -1.40 -20.89 4.84
C ILE A 294 -0.44 -21.75 4.00
N MET A 295 0.69 -22.16 4.55
CA MET A 295 1.58 -23.11 3.86
C MET A 295 0.87 -24.43 3.59
N GLY A 296 0.04 -24.91 4.52
CA GLY A 296 -0.82 -26.07 4.31
C GLY A 296 -1.76 -25.92 3.11
N LEU A 297 -2.39 -24.75 2.95
CA LEU A 297 -3.23 -24.44 1.77
C LEU A 297 -2.41 -24.38 0.48
N LEU A 298 -1.20 -23.81 0.51
CA LEU A 298 -0.33 -23.75 -0.67
C LEU A 298 0.17 -25.14 -1.09
N TYR A 299 0.53 -26.01 -0.16
CA TYR A 299 0.89 -27.40 -0.47
C TYR A 299 -0.29 -28.18 -1.04
N ASN A 300 -1.51 -27.92 -0.53
CA ASN A 300 -2.74 -28.57 -0.95
C ASN A 300 -3.53 -27.71 -1.97
N TRP A 301 -2.83 -26.92 -2.80
CA TRP A 301 -3.46 -25.95 -3.71
C TRP A 301 -4.57 -26.53 -4.59
N LYS A 302 -4.38 -27.75 -5.10
CA LYS A 302 -5.35 -28.41 -6.00
C LYS A 302 -6.65 -28.79 -5.30
N THR A 303 -6.63 -29.00 -3.99
CA THR A 303 -7.82 -29.38 -3.21
C THR A 303 -8.52 -28.19 -2.56
N CYS A 304 -7.94 -26.98 -2.65
CA CYS A 304 -8.54 -25.76 -2.14
C CYS A 304 -9.74 -25.33 -3.01
N SER A 305 -10.68 -24.61 -2.39
CA SER A 305 -11.81 -24.00 -3.08
C SER A 305 -11.34 -23.03 -4.18
N PRO A 306 -12.14 -22.79 -5.23
CA PRO A 306 -11.78 -21.83 -6.27
C PRO A 306 -11.55 -20.43 -5.70
N VAL A 307 -12.36 -20.01 -4.72
CA VAL A 307 -12.21 -18.70 -4.05
C VAL A 307 -10.86 -18.59 -3.35
N THR A 308 -10.46 -19.60 -2.57
CA THR A 308 -9.15 -19.65 -1.91
C THR A 308 -8.01 -19.58 -2.91
N ARG A 309 -8.12 -20.31 -4.03
CA ARG A 309 -7.10 -20.29 -5.09
C ARG A 309 -6.99 -18.92 -5.76
N TYR A 310 -8.10 -18.23 -6.03
CA TYR A 310 -8.05 -16.87 -6.58
C TYR A 310 -7.44 -15.88 -5.60
N ILE A 311 -7.81 -15.95 -4.32
CA ILE A 311 -7.27 -15.05 -3.28
C ILE A 311 -5.77 -15.26 -3.12
N LEU A 312 -5.34 -16.49 -2.81
CA LEU A 312 -3.93 -16.79 -2.59
C LEU A 312 -3.11 -16.54 -3.86
N GLY A 313 -3.69 -16.86 -5.03
CA GLY A 313 -3.06 -16.65 -6.32
C GLY A 313 -2.82 -15.17 -6.56
N TYR A 314 -3.84 -14.33 -6.34
CA TYR A 314 -3.74 -12.88 -6.43
C TYR A 314 -2.64 -12.31 -5.52
N PHE A 315 -2.63 -12.66 -4.22
CA PHE A 315 -1.60 -12.11 -3.32
C PHE A 315 -0.18 -12.57 -3.68
N LEU A 316 -0.01 -13.84 -4.08
CA LEU A 316 1.30 -14.36 -4.49
C LEU A 316 1.79 -13.75 -5.80
N THR A 317 0.91 -13.64 -6.81
CA THR A 317 1.27 -13.06 -8.10
C THR A 317 1.52 -11.57 -7.97
N TYR A 318 0.69 -10.85 -7.20
CA TYR A 318 0.89 -9.42 -6.96
C TYR A 318 2.20 -9.16 -6.23
N TRP A 319 2.55 -9.98 -5.23
CA TRP A 319 3.84 -9.90 -4.54
C TRP A 319 5.01 -10.17 -5.48
N LEU A 320 4.98 -11.26 -6.26
CA LEU A 320 6.10 -11.64 -7.13
C LEU A 320 6.27 -10.68 -8.31
N LEU A 321 5.18 -10.37 -9.03
CA LEU A 321 5.20 -9.42 -10.14
C LEU A 321 5.54 -8.03 -9.65
N GLY A 322 5.04 -7.65 -8.48
CA GLY A 322 5.36 -6.35 -7.90
C GLY A 322 6.83 -6.19 -7.60
N LEU A 323 7.49 -7.21 -7.05
CA LEU A 323 8.94 -7.17 -6.86
C LEU A 323 9.68 -7.09 -8.19
N LEU A 324 9.29 -7.91 -9.16
CA LEU A 324 9.93 -7.94 -10.47
C LEU A 324 9.80 -6.60 -11.21
N LEU A 325 8.65 -5.94 -11.12
CA LEU A 325 8.41 -4.70 -11.85
C LEU A 325 8.94 -3.47 -11.09
N HIS A 326 8.68 -3.39 -9.78
CA HIS A 326 9.08 -2.25 -8.95
C HIS A 326 10.60 -2.04 -8.95
N CYS A 327 11.38 -3.11 -8.77
CA CYS A 327 12.83 -3.03 -8.64
C CYS A 327 13.53 -2.60 -9.93
N ASN A 328 12.86 -2.76 -11.07
CA ASN A 328 13.40 -2.48 -12.41
C ASN A 328 12.72 -1.26 -13.05
N PHE A 329 12.16 -0.36 -12.23
CA PHE A 329 11.56 0.90 -12.67
C PHE A 329 10.39 0.75 -13.67
N LEU A 330 9.74 -0.42 -13.70
CA LEU A 330 8.54 -0.66 -14.50
C LEU A 330 7.31 -0.18 -13.73
N PRO A 331 6.35 0.49 -14.40
CA PRO A 331 5.17 1.04 -13.75
C PRO A 331 4.39 -0.07 -13.06
N TRP A 332 4.48 -0.11 -11.74
CA TRP A 332 3.79 -1.05 -10.89
C TRP A 332 3.40 -0.37 -9.57
N THR A 333 2.18 -0.64 -9.13
CA THR A 333 1.60 0.02 -7.97
C THR A 333 1.59 -0.82 -6.71
#